data_AF-A0A256W531-F1
#
_entry.id   AF-A0A256W531-F1
#
_cell.length_a   1.000
_cell.length_b   1.000
_cell.length_c   1.000
_cell.angle_alpha   90.00
_cell.angle_beta   90.00
_cell.angle_gamma   90.00
#
_symmetry.space_group_name_H-M   'P 1'
#
loop_
_entity.id
_entity.type
_entity.pdbx_description
1 polymer ?
#
loop_
_entity_poly.entity_id
_entity_poly.type
_entity_poly.pdbx_seq_one_letter_code
_entity_poly.pdbx_strand_id
1 'polypeptide(L)'
;MSSKQIDHSTQLLAKLSSQIDNLLSYDDKAPQIEIDIIKENIRTLYDIIDNFNNTTFAVVTNQNIEDIDKEINDLLDIAESEFNNEEEKIEEQIAEQEIVLEEQYIDDKQEPEIPKEEEINRIHDELVEDKKKADAKVKADEIAYRKEIEERVRKQLDKEKEAELAKQKAIEDKVVQQLAKEKEEAIQKAKDVEIAKQKIIDEKVAQQLAKEKEDEAAKQKAIEEKAKEASKPTNIDGEPKKTVHVLDVLPEDELEEDSNAAPLMPSTIKLKPIKSLKNGIGINDKFMIINDLFEGRTKDFNKAINKLDTLTDTQEALFLLGDMKDENLWEAQDAVFKSFKMYVERRYAK
;
A
#
# COMPACT_ATOMS: atom_id res chain seq x y z
N MET A 1 11.60 -10.07 15.91
CA MET A 1 10.14 -9.96 15.79
C MET A 1 9.49 -10.66 16.96
N SER A 2 8.62 -9.98 17.73
CA SER A 2 7.92 -10.61 18.84
C SER A 2 6.66 -11.28 18.31
N SER A 3 6.46 -12.58 18.54
CA SER A 3 5.21 -13.32 18.22
C SER A 3 3.97 -12.52 18.63
N LYS A 4 4.06 -11.79 19.74
CA LYS A 4 3.02 -10.94 20.30
C LYS A 4 2.52 -9.85 19.35
N GLN A 5 3.35 -9.30 18.46
CA GLN A 5 2.93 -8.24 17.53
C GLN A 5 2.10 -8.78 16.36
N ILE A 6 2.41 -9.99 15.89
CA ILE A 6 1.64 -10.69 14.85
C ILE A 6 0.30 -11.17 15.42
N ASP A 7 0.30 -11.65 16.66
CA ASP A 7 -0.91 -12.06 17.36
C ASP A 7 -1.84 -10.85 17.61
N HIS A 8 -1.27 -9.70 17.97
CA HIS A 8 -2.03 -8.47 18.19
C HIS A 8 -2.65 -7.91 16.92
N SER A 9 -1.93 -7.90 15.79
CA SER A 9 -2.49 -7.43 14.50
C SER A 9 -3.62 -8.32 14.00
N THR A 10 -3.49 -9.64 14.19
CA THR A 10 -4.52 -10.62 13.79
C THR A 10 -5.79 -10.46 14.63
N GLN A 11 -5.65 -10.22 15.95
CA GLN A 11 -6.79 -9.94 16.83
C GLN A 11 -7.50 -8.62 16.48
N LEU A 12 -6.74 -7.59 16.11
CA LEU A 12 -7.29 -6.29 15.71
C LEU A 12 -8.08 -6.39 14.41
N LEU A 13 -7.59 -7.16 13.43
CA LEU A 13 -8.29 -7.43 12.16
C LEU A 13 -9.60 -8.20 12.37
N ALA A 14 -9.59 -9.23 13.22
CA ALA A 14 -10.81 -9.98 13.56
C ALA A 14 -11.86 -9.09 14.23
N LYS A 15 -11.42 -8.18 15.13
CA LYS A 15 -12.28 -7.21 15.79
C LYS A 15 -12.86 -6.20 14.80
N LEU A 16 -12.05 -5.69 13.88
CA LEU A 16 -12.50 -4.77 12.81
C LEU A 16 -13.53 -5.43 11.90
N SER A 17 -13.31 -6.67 11.48
CA SER A 17 -14.28 -7.42 10.66
C SER A 17 -15.64 -7.51 11.35
N SER A 18 -15.66 -7.94 12.61
CA SER A 18 -16.91 -8.04 13.39
C SER A 18 -17.58 -6.68 13.62
N GLN A 19 -16.81 -5.61 13.79
CA GLN A 19 -17.37 -4.26 13.96
C GLN A 19 -17.94 -3.70 12.66
N ILE A 20 -17.34 -4.03 11.51
CA ILE A 20 -17.85 -3.66 10.19
C ILE A 20 -19.12 -4.45 9.88
N ASP A 21 -19.19 -5.73 10.23
CA ASP A 21 -20.40 -6.54 10.07
C ASP A 21 -21.57 -6.00 10.92
N ASN A 22 -21.27 -5.50 12.13
CA ASN A 22 -22.25 -4.79 12.95
C ASN A 22 -22.64 -3.43 12.36
N LEU A 23 -21.70 -2.72 11.73
CA LEU A 23 -22.01 -1.46 11.05
C LEU A 23 -22.93 -1.66 9.83
N LEU A 24 -22.74 -2.79 9.13
CA LEU A 24 -23.53 -3.17 7.95
C LEU A 24 -24.91 -3.75 8.29
N SER A 25 -25.16 -4.10 9.56
CA SER A 25 -26.46 -4.60 10.02
C SER A 25 -27.41 -3.51 10.51
N TYR A 26 -26.97 -2.26 10.53
CA TYR A 26 -27.86 -1.12 10.74
C TYR A 26 -28.60 -0.78 9.45
N ASP A 27 -29.93 -0.86 9.47
CA ASP A 27 -30.81 -0.42 8.38
C ASP A 27 -30.83 1.12 8.23
N ASP A 28 -30.45 1.84 9.29
CA ASP A 28 -30.39 3.31 9.39
C ASP A 28 -28.95 3.83 9.60
N LYS A 29 -28.79 5.15 9.86
CA LYS A 29 -27.48 5.76 10.16
C LYS A 29 -26.83 5.09 11.38
N ALA A 30 -25.69 4.43 11.15
CA ALA A 30 -24.90 3.83 12.22
C ALA A 30 -24.47 4.87 13.27
N PRO A 31 -24.41 4.50 14.57
CA PRO A 31 -24.00 5.41 15.64
C PRO A 31 -22.60 5.99 15.41
N GLN A 32 -22.43 7.31 15.56
CA GLN A 32 -21.14 7.99 15.37
C GLN A 32 -20.03 7.43 16.26
N ILE A 33 -20.38 7.01 17.48
CA ILE A 33 -19.43 6.41 18.42
C ILE A 33 -18.83 5.11 17.85
N GLU A 34 -19.63 4.29 17.17
CA GLU A 34 -19.15 3.04 16.57
C GLU A 34 -18.26 3.31 15.36
N ILE A 35 -18.65 4.30 14.55
CA ILE A 35 -17.83 4.78 13.43
C ILE A 35 -16.47 5.28 13.94
N ASP A 36 -16.44 6.03 15.02
CA ASP A 36 -15.20 6.58 15.58
C ASP A 36 -14.32 5.50 16.22
N ILE A 37 -14.91 4.48 16.86
CA ILE A 37 -14.18 3.31 17.35
C ILE A 37 -13.54 2.53 16.19
N ILE A 38 -14.26 2.35 15.08
CA ILE A 38 -13.72 1.67 13.89
C ILE A 38 -12.58 2.48 13.29
N LYS A 39 -12.75 3.79 13.13
CA LYS A 39 -11.67 4.68 12.63
C LYS A 39 -10.43 4.59 13.51
N GLU A 40 -10.58 4.52 14.83
CA GLU A 40 -9.45 4.41 15.75
C GLU A 40 -8.73 3.05 15.63
N ASN A 41 -9.48 1.97 15.47
CA ASN A 41 -8.90 0.64 15.24
C ASN A 41 -8.19 0.57 13.87
N ILE A 42 -8.71 1.25 12.84
CA ILE A 42 -8.04 1.37 11.52
C ILE A 42 -6.72 2.14 11.64
N ARG A 43 -6.70 3.26 12.40
CA ARG A 43 -5.45 4.00 12.67
C ARG A 43 -4.41 3.12 13.36
N THR A 44 -4.83 2.39 14.40
CA THR A 44 -3.96 1.47 15.13
C THR A 44 -3.39 0.39 14.21
N LEU A 45 -4.18 -0.13 13.26
CA LEU A 45 -3.72 -1.09 12.26
C LEU A 45 -2.68 -0.45 11.31
N TYR A 46 -2.91 0.79 10.92
CA TYR A 46 -1.98 1.55 10.07
C TYR A 46 -0.63 1.76 10.75
N ASP A 47 -0.63 2.13 12.03
CA ASP A 47 0.60 2.30 12.83
C ASP A 47 1.37 0.98 12.98
N ILE A 48 0.66 -0.14 13.13
CA ILE A 48 1.28 -1.47 13.16
C ILE A 48 1.96 -1.77 11.81
N ILE A 49 1.29 -1.49 10.68
CA ILE A 49 1.83 -1.68 9.32
C ILE A 49 3.03 -0.77 9.06
N ASP A 50 3.00 0.47 9.52
CA ASP A 50 4.14 1.39 9.38
C ASP A 50 5.39 0.88 10.12
N ASN A 51 5.19 0.29 11.30
CA ASN A 51 6.27 -0.38 12.02
C ASN A 51 6.84 -1.60 11.28
N PHE A 52 6.06 -2.29 10.44
CA PHE A 52 6.57 -3.35 9.57
C PHE A 52 7.53 -2.80 8.49
N ASN A 53 7.25 -1.61 7.94
CA ASN A 53 8.14 -0.95 6.97
C ASN A 53 9.43 -0.42 7.61
N ASN A 54 9.33 0.11 8.83
CA ASN A 54 10.49 0.68 9.55
C ASN A 54 11.45 -0.39 10.09
N THR A 55 10.98 -1.64 10.27
CA THR A 55 11.85 -2.75 10.72
C THR A 55 12.84 -3.17 9.62
N THR A 56 12.56 -2.91 8.33
CA THR A 56 13.51 -3.17 7.23
C THR A 56 14.61 -2.10 7.13
N PHE A 57 14.45 -0.96 7.81
CA PHE A 57 15.41 0.16 7.79
C PHE A 57 16.20 0.32 9.11
N ALA A 58 15.90 -0.50 10.12
CA ALA A 58 16.45 -0.36 11.48
C ALA A 58 17.87 -0.93 11.67
N VAL A 59 18.81 -0.70 10.72
CA VAL A 59 20.26 -0.90 10.93
C VAL A 59 21.10 0.28 10.40
N VAL A 60 20.57 1.51 10.43
CA VAL A 60 21.43 2.69 10.41
C VAL A 60 20.96 3.62 11.52
N THR A 61 21.67 3.58 12.65
CA THR A 61 21.47 4.54 13.74
C THR A 61 21.96 5.92 13.30
N ASN A 62 21.28 6.98 13.73
CA ASN A 62 21.59 8.38 13.37
C ASN A 62 23.04 8.81 13.67
N GLN A 63 23.75 8.12 14.57
CA GLN A 63 25.18 8.37 14.80
C GLN A 63 26.04 7.99 13.58
N ASN A 64 25.68 6.91 12.87
CA ASN A 64 26.40 6.46 11.68
C ASN A 64 26.16 7.38 10.48
N ILE A 65 25.05 8.14 10.45
CA ILE A 65 24.75 9.07 9.36
C ILE A 65 25.58 10.35 9.52
N GLU A 66 25.70 10.89 10.74
CA GLU A 66 26.59 12.03 11.02
C GLU A 66 28.06 11.69 10.77
N ASP A 67 28.50 10.47 11.10
CA ASP A 67 29.87 10.03 10.84
C ASP A 67 30.15 9.85 9.33
N ILE A 68 29.18 9.33 8.56
CA ILE A 68 29.28 9.20 7.09
C ILE A 68 29.25 10.57 6.42
N ASP A 69 28.35 11.47 6.85
CA ASP A 69 28.26 12.83 6.30
C ASP A 69 29.56 13.60 6.57
N LYS A 70 30.20 13.37 7.72
CA LYS A 70 31.51 13.96 8.03
C LYS A 70 32.63 13.39 7.17
N GLU A 71 32.69 12.07 6.99
CA GLU A 71 33.70 11.42 6.15
C GLU A 71 33.55 11.83 4.68
N ILE A 72 32.33 12.01 4.18
CA ILE A 72 32.06 12.52 2.83
C ILE A 72 32.53 13.98 2.69
N ASN A 73 32.27 14.84 3.67
CA ASN A 73 32.72 16.23 3.63
C ASN A 73 34.25 16.34 3.72
N ASP A 74 34.88 15.53 4.58
CA ASP A 74 36.35 15.48 4.69
C ASP A 74 36.98 14.99 3.36
N LEU A 75 36.36 14.04 2.66
CA LEU A 75 36.80 13.59 1.33
C LEU A 75 36.59 14.65 0.24
N LEU A 76 35.50 15.43 0.31
CA LEU A 76 35.23 16.54 -0.61
C LEU A 76 36.25 17.67 -0.43
N ASP A 77 36.58 18.03 0.82
CA ASP A 77 37.58 19.06 1.13
C ASP A 77 38.99 18.63 0.65
N ILE A 78 39.34 17.35 0.81
CA ILE A 78 40.60 16.80 0.28
C ILE A 78 40.61 16.87 -1.24
N ALA A 79 39.54 16.43 -1.92
CA ALA A 79 39.45 16.45 -3.38
C ALA A 79 39.51 17.87 -3.94
N GLU A 80 38.87 18.85 -3.28
CA GLU A 80 38.91 20.26 -3.67
C GLU A 80 40.32 20.84 -3.48
N SER A 81 41.04 20.45 -2.41
CA SER A 81 42.43 20.86 -2.20
C SER A 81 43.41 20.24 -3.20
N GLU A 82 43.19 18.98 -3.61
CA GLU A 82 43.99 18.32 -4.64
C GLU A 82 43.76 18.96 -6.01
N PHE A 83 42.51 19.28 -6.34
CA PHE A 83 42.15 19.94 -7.59
C PHE A 83 42.74 21.36 -7.67
N ASN A 84 42.65 22.15 -6.61
CA ASN A 84 43.22 23.51 -6.57
C ASN A 84 44.75 23.50 -6.64
N ASN A 85 45.42 22.53 -6.01
CA ASN A 85 46.87 22.36 -6.13
C ASN A 85 47.28 21.95 -7.55
N GLU A 86 46.46 21.15 -8.25
CA GLU A 86 46.69 20.82 -9.66
C GLU A 86 46.51 22.05 -10.56
N GLU A 87 45.50 22.89 -10.31
CA GLU A 87 45.33 24.17 -11.03
C GLU A 87 46.53 25.11 -10.80
N GLU A 88 46.97 25.32 -9.56
CA GLU A 88 48.10 26.20 -9.24
C GLU A 88 49.41 25.70 -9.88
N LYS A 89 49.58 24.38 -9.94
CA LYS A 89 50.75 23.75 -10.60
C LYS A 89 50.69 23.84 -12.13
N ILE A 90 49.50 23.80 -12.71
CA ILE A 90 49.30 24.06 -14.14
C ILE A 90 49.57 25.53 -14.45
N GLU A 91 49.13 26.46 -13.60
CA GLU A 91 49.41 27.90 -13.74
C GLU A 91 50.91 28.21 -13.62
N GLU A 92 51.62 27.60 -12.66
CA GLU A 92 53.09 27.72 -12.56
C GLU A 92 53.78 27.15 -13.79
N GLN A 93 53.35 26.00 -14.32
CA GLN A 93 53.92 25.43 -15.54
C GLN A 93 53.66 26.28 -16.79
N ILE A 94 52.49 26.93 -16.88
CA ILE A 94 52.17 27.87 -17.94
C ILE A 94 53.05 29.11 -17.81
N ALA A 95 53.21 29.66 -16.61
CA ALA A 95 54.06 30.83 -16.36
C ALA A 95 55.55 30.53 -16.63
N GLU A 96 56.05 29.37 -16.25
CA GLU A 96 57.42 28.94 -16.59
C GLU A 96 57.60 28.77 -18.11
N GLN A 97 56.63 28.19 -18.81
CA GLN A 97 56.67 28.10 -20.27
C GLN A 97 56.57 29.48 -20.96
N GLU A 98 55.80 30.41 -20.40
CA GLU A 98 55.68 31.78 -20.88
C GLU A 98 56.98 32.56 -20.69
N ILE A 99 57.66 32.40 -19.55
CA ILE A 99 58.99 32.98 -19.31
C ILE A 99 60.05 32.37 -20.24
N VAL A 100 60.03 31.05 -20.45
CA VAL A 100 60.94 30.37 -21.39
C VAL A 100 60.69 30.83 -22.83
N LEU A 101 59.43 31.05 -23.21
CA LEU A 101 59.08 31.67 -24.48
C LEU A 101 59.60 33.10 -24.55
N GLU A 102 59.41 33.94 -23.52
CA GLU A 102 59.93 35.32 -23.51
C GLU A 102 61.46 35.39 -23.58
N GLU A 103 62.19 34.50 -22.89
CA GLU A 103 63.66 34.43 -22.97
C GLU A 103 64.16 33.97 -24.35
N GLN A 104 63.42 33.10 -25.04
CA GLN A 104 63.74 32.68 -26.41
C GLN A 104 63.53 33.78 -27.47
N TYR A 105 62.71 34.81 -27.19
CA TYR A 105 62.48 35.94 -28.10
C TYR A 105 63.55 37.03 -27.99
N ILE A 106 64.46 36.95 -27.01
CA ILE A 106 65.50 37.98 -26.82
C ILE A 106 66.74 37.73 -27.71
N ASP A 107 67.01 36.49 -28.14
CA ASP A 107 68.25 36.15 -28.88
C ASP A 107 68.09 36.02 -30.41
N ASP A 108 66.89 35.75 -30.93
CA ASP A 108 66.66 35.66 -32.38
C ASP A 108 65.56 36.62 -32.84
N LYS A 109 65.96 37.70 -33.53
CA LYS A 109 65.06 38.52 -34.33
C LYS A 109 64.60 37.74 -35.57
N GLN A 110 63.68 36.80 -35.39
CA GLN A 110 62.73 36.41 -36.42
C GLN A 110 61.32 36.33 -35.81
N GLU A 111 60.44 37.17 -36.33
CA GLU A 111 59.03 37.25 -35.95
C GLU A 111 58.37 35.88 -36.23
N PRO A 112 57.66 35.26 -35.27
CA PRO A 112 56.96 34.00 -35.50
C PRO A 112 55.88 34.22 -36.57
N GLU A 113 55.92 33.45 -37.66
CA GLU A 113 54.82 33.46 -38.63
C GLU A 113 53.56 32.92 -37.95
N ILE A 114 52.58 33.79 -37.71
CA ILE A 114 51.25 33.41 -37.22
C ILE A 114 50.67 32.39 -38.21
N PRO A 115 50.30 31.16 -37.77
CA PRO A 115 49.69 30.16 -38.64
C PRO A 115 48.50 30.76 -39.37
N LYS A 116 48.41 30.54 -40.68
CA LYS A 116 47.33 31.10 -41.50
C LYS A 116 45.99 30.62 -40.95
N GLU A 117 44.99 31.50 -40.96
CA GLU A 117 43.63 31.23 -40.44
C GLU A 117 43.00 29.95 -41.02
N GLU A 118 43.38 29.56 -42.25
CA GLU A 118 42.99 28.31 -42.91
C GLU A 118 43.54 27.03 -42.24
N GLU A 119 44.68 27.11 -41.57
CA GLU A 119 45.30 26.00 -40.84
C GLU A 119 44.67 25.85 -39.45
N ILE A 120 44.35 26.96 -38.79
CA ILE A 120 43.60 26.98 -37.53
C ILE A 120 42.19 26.40 -37.73
N ASN A 121 41.49 26.82 -38.80
CA ASN A 121 40.15 26.32 -39.11
C ASN A 121 40.16 24.82 -39.44
N ARG A 122 41.20 24.31 -40.13
CA ARG A 122 41.34 22.87 -40.38
C ARG A 122 41.50 22.06 -39.11
N ILE A 123 42.35 22.53 -38.18
CA ILE A 123 42.55 21.87 -36.89
C ILE A 123 41.26 21.92 -36.06
N HIS A 124 40.53 23.03 -36.09
CA HIS A 124 39.24 23.16 -35.41
C HIS A 124 38.21 22.15 -35.95
N ASP A 125 38.07 22.06 -37.27
CA ASP A 125 37.14 21.12 -37.91
C ASP A 125 37.50 19.65 -37.62
N GLU A 126 38.80 19.32 -37.59
CA GLU A 126 39.30 17.98 -37.26
C GLU A 126 38.98 17.61 -35.79
N LEU A 127 39.23 18.53 -34.85
CA LEU A 127 38.90 18.33 -33.43
C LEU A 127 37.40 18.20 -33.19
N VAL A 128 36.56 18.96 -33.92
CA VAL A 128 35.11 18.87 -33.83
C VAL A 128 34.61 17.51 -34.33
N GLU A 129 35.16 17.00 -35.43
CA GLU A 129 34.80 15.68 -35.95
C GLU A 129 35.25 14.54 -35.03
N ASP A 130 36.42 14.64 -34.42
CA ASP A 130 36.88 13.63 -33.47
C ASP A 130 36.06 13.64 -32.17
N LYS A 131 35.63 14.82 -31.71
CA LYS A 131 34.68 14.95 -30.59
C LYS A 131 33.33 14.32 -30.93
N LYS A 132 32.79 14.55 -32.13
CA LYS A 132 31.54 13.90 -32.58
C LYS A 132 31.66 12.37 -32.63
N LYS A 133 32.79 11.83 -33.10
CA LYS A 133 33.03 10.38 -33.11
C LYS A 133 33.11 9.80 -31.69
N ALA A 134 33.76 10.51 -30.76
CA ALA A 134 33.82 10.11 -29.36
C ALA A 134 32.41 10.10 -28.73
N ASP A 135 31.62 11.15 -28.93
CA ASP A 135 30.25 11.23 -28.41
C ASP A 135 29.33 10.15 -29.00
N ALA A 136 29.49 9.84 -30.29
CA ALA A 136 28.75 8.76 -30.95
C ALA A 136 29.11 7.38 -30.38
N LYS A 137 30.38 7.15 -30.04
CA LYS A 137 30.84 5.91 -29.41
C LYS A 137 30.28 5.76 -28.00
N VAL A 138 30.32 6.82 -27.19
CA VAL A 138 29.74 6.82 -25.82
C VAL A 138 28.24 6.50 -25.87
N LYS A 139 27.49 7.10 -26.80
CA LYS A 139 26.06 6.80 -26.99
C LYS A 139 25.82 5.36 -27.41
N ALA A 140 26.65 4.79 -28.28
CA ALA A 140 26.52 3.41 -28.71
C ALA A 140 26.75 2.43 -27.54
N ASP A 141 27.76 2.70 -26.70
CA ASP A 141 28.07 1.89 -25.52
C ASP A 141 26.96 1.99 -24.46
N GLU A 142 26.37 3.17 -24.25
CA GLU A 142 25.22 3.34 -23.34
C GLU A 142 23.98 2.58 -23.81
N ILE A 143 23.69 2.62 -25.12
CA ILE A 143 22.57 1.87 -25.72
C ILE A 143 22.80 0.35 -25.57
N ALA A 144 24.02 -0.12 -25.79
CA ALA A 144 24.37 -1.53 -25.61
C ALA A 144 24.18 -1.99 -24.16
N TYR A 145 24.65 -1.18 -23.19
CA TYR A 145 24.50 -1.46 -21.77
C TYR A 145 23.04 -1.46 -21.31
N ARG A 146 22.22 -0.49 -21.76
CA ARG A 146 20.77 -0.45 -21.49
C ARG A 146 20.07 -1.71 -22.00
N LYS A 147 20.38 -2.13 -23.23
CA LYS A 147 19.80 -3.34 -23.83
C LYS A 147 20.16 -4.61 -23.04
N GLU A 148 21.38 -4.70 -22.53
CA GLU A 148 21.79 -5.82 -21.68
C GLU A 148 21.04 -5.83 -20.34
N ILE A 149 20.85 -4.67 -19.71
CA ILE A 149 20.05 -4.52 -18.49
C ILE A 149 18.60 -4.95 -18.74
N GLU A 150 17.98 -4.45 -19.81
CA GLU A 150 16.59 -4.80 -20.17
C GLU A 150 16.42 -6.31 -20.37
N GLU A 151 17.38 -6.98 -21.02
CA GLU A 151 17.34 -8.43 -21.20
C GLU A 151 17.47 -9.18 -19.87
N ARG A 152 18.35 -8.73 -18.97
CA ARG A 152 18.49 -9.31 -17.62
C ARG A 152 17.22 -9.14 -16.79
N VAL A 153 16.60 -7.95 -16.83
CA VAL A 153 15.34 -7.66 -16.13
C VAL A 153 14.22 -8.54 -16.67
N ARG A 154 14.11 -8.67 -18.00
CA ARG A 154 13.11 -9.54 -18.63
C ARG A 154 13.25 -11.00 -18.20
N LYS A 155 14.46 -11.55 -18.21
CA LYS A 155 14.73 -12.92 -17.75
C LYS A 155 14.35 -13.13 -16.28
N GLN A 156 14.63 -12.14 -15.43
CA GLN A 156 14.26 -12.20 -14.03
C GLN A 156 12.73 -12.17 -13.84
N LEU A 157 12.04 -11.31 -14.58
CA LEU A 157 10.58 -11.20 -14.55
C LEU A 157 9.90 -12.49 -15.01
N ASP A 158 10.39 -13.12 -16.08
CA ASP A 158 9.84 -14.39 -16.57
C ASP A 158 10.02 -15.51 -15.53
N LYS A 159 11.19 -15.57 -14.87
CA LYS A 159 11.46 -16.52 -13.79
C LYS A 159 10.55 -16.31 -12.57
N GLU A 160 10.27 -15.05 -12.23
CA GLU A 160 9.38 -14.71 -11.11
C GLU A 160 7.93 -15.08 -11.41
N LYS A 161 7.46 -14.81 -12.64
CA LYS A 161 6.13 -15.25 -13.11
C LYS A 161 5.96 -16.76 -13.08
N GLU A 162 6.95 -17.52 -13.52
CA GLU A 162 6.91 -18.98 -13.44
C GLU A 162 6.85 -19.48 -11.99
N ALA A 163 7.62 -18.86 -11.09
CA ALA A 163 7.60 -19.20 -9.67
C ALA A 163 6.25 -18.86 -9.00
N GLU A 164 5.63 -17.74 -9.38
CA GLU A 164 4.32 -17.34 -8.88
C GLU A 164 3.20 -18.28 -9.37
N LEU A 165 3.21 -18.63 -10.67
CA LEU A 165 2.28 -19.60 -11.24
C LEU A 165 2.42 -20.97 -10.56
N ALA A 166 3.64 -21.41 -10.25
CA ALA A 166 3.88 -22.65 -9.52
C ALA A 166 3.34 -22.59 -8.09
N LYS A 167 3.50 -21.46 -7.38
CA LYS A 167 2.91 -21.26 -6.05
C LYS A 167 1.39 -21.28 -6.11
N GLN A 168 0.79 -20.64 -7.11
CA GLN A 168 -0.66 -20.60 -7.27
C GLN A 168 -1.24 -22.00 -7.51
N LYS A 169 -0.63 -22.79 -8.40
CA LYS A 169 -1.02 -24.20 -8.62
C LYS A 169 -0.89 -25.04 -7.35
N ALA A 170 0.19 -24.86 -6.57
CA ALA A 170 0.37 -25.58 -5.32
C ALA A 170 -0.69 -25.21 -4.25
N ILE A 171 -1.17 -23.96 -4.24
CA ILE A 171 -2.28 -23.54 -3.38
C ILE A 171 -3.58 -24.18 -3.85
N GLU A 172 -3.85 -24.15 -5.16
CA GLU A 172 -5.04 -24.76 -5.76
C GLU A 172 -5.13 -26.26 -5.46
N ASP A 173 -4.02 -27.00 -5.64
CA ASP A 173 -3.95 -28.43 -5.31
C ASP A 173 -4.22 -28.70 -3.82
N LYS A 174 -3.71 -27.85 -2.91
CA LYS A 174 -3.97 -27.96 -1.47
C LYS A 174 -5.43 -27.70 -1.13
N VAL A 175 -6.08 -26.72 -1.77
CA VAL A 175 -7.49 -26.43 -1.57
C VAL A 175 -8.37 -27.58 -2.05
N VAL A 176 -8.06 -28.16 -3.22
CA VAL A 176 -8.78 -29.32 -3.75
C VAL A 176 -8.66 -30.52 -2.81
N GLN A 177 -7.46 -30.79 -2.27
CA GLN A 177 -7.25 -31.87 -1.29
C GLN A 177 -8.04 -31.64 0.01
N GLN A 178 -8.06 -30.41 0.52
CA GLN A 178 -8.80 -30.07 1.73
C GLN A 178 -10.31 -30.23 1.53
N LEU A 179 -10.86 -29.75 0.41
CA LEU A 179 -12.27 -29.92 0.08
C LEU A 179 -12.67 -31.39 -0.10
N ALA A 180 -11.78 -32.22 -0.68
CA ALA A 180 -12.02 -33.65 -0.80
C ALA A 180 -12.10 -34.33 0.57
N LYS A 181 -11.19 -33.97 1.49
CA LYS A 181 -11.17 -34.50 2.86
C LYS A 181 -12.41 -34.08 3.65
N GLU A 182 -12.79 -32.81 3.59
CA GLU A 182 -14.00 -32.31 4.27
C GLU A 182 -15.26 -32.98 3.74
N LYS A 183 -15.33 -33.23 2.42
CA LYS A 183 -16.45 -33.96 1.82
C LYS A 183 -16.53 -35.41 2.30
N GLU A 184 -15.40 -36.10 2.43
CA GLU A 184 -15.34 -37.46 2.95
C GLU A 184 -15.76 -37.52 4.43
N GLU A 185 -15.28 -36.59 5.26
CA GLU A 185 -15.68 -36.47 6.66
C GLU A 185 -17.18 -36.15 6.82
N ALA A 186 -17.75 -35.30 5.95
CA ALA A 186 -19.17 -35.00 5.95
C ALA A 186 -20.03 -36.21 5.57
N ILE A 187 -19.58 -37.01 4.59
CA ILE A 187 -20.24 -38.27 4.21
C ILE A 187 -20.21 -39.26 5.36
N GLN A 188 -19.09 -39.37 6.08
CA GLN A 188 -18.98 -40.28 7.22
C GLN A 188 -19.91 -39.85 8.37
N LYS A 189 -19.92 -38.57 8.72
CA LYS A 189 -20.84 -38.03 9.73
C LYS A 189 -22.32 -38.25 9.36
N ALA A 190 -22.67 -38.10 8.08
CA ALA A 190 -24.03 -38.38 7.61
C ALA A 190 -24.42 -39.86 7.78
N LYS A 191 -23.50 -40.79 7.47
CA LYS A 191 -23.72 -42.23 7.70
C LYS A 191 -23.90 -42.56 9.17
N ASP A 192 -23.09 -41.97 10.05
CA ASP A 192 -23.17 -42.23 11.49
C ASP A 192 -24.51 -41.72 12.08
N VAL A 193 -25.01 -40.59 11.59
CA VAL A 193 -26.35 -40.05 11.95
C VAL A 193 -27.47 -40.97 11.46
N GLU A 194 -27.37 -41.51 10.24
CA GLU A 194 -28.34 -42.46 9.68
C GLU A 194 -28.40 -43.75 10.53
N ILE A 195 -27.23 -44.29 10.91
CA ILE A 195 -27.13 -45.48 11.77
C ILE A 195 -27.72 -45.21 13.15
N ALA A 196 -27.46 -44.04 13.73
CA ALA A 196 -28.03 -43.65 15.03
C ALA A 196 -29.57 -43.53 14.97
N LYS A 197 -30.12 -42.97 13.89
CA LYS A 197 -31.57 -42.90 13.67
C LYS A 197 -32.18 -44.29 13.55
N GLN A 198 -31.55 -45.20 12.79
CA GLN A 198 -32.04 -46.56 12.62
C GLN A 198 -32.06 -47.33 13.96
N LYS A 199 -31.01 -47.18 14.78
CA LYS A 199 -30.94 -47.81 16.09
C LYS A 199 -32.05 -47.34 17.05
N ILE A 200 -32.41 -46.05 17.01
CA ILE A 200 -33.52 -45.49 17.80
C ILE A 200 -34.87 -46.05 17.31
N ILE A 201 -35.03 -46.25 16.01
CA ILE A 201 -36.25 -46.85 15.44
C ILE A 201 -36.36 -48.31 15.88
N ASP A 202 -35.28 -49.09 15.78
CA ASP A 202 -35.25 -50.49 16.17
C ASP A 202 -35.53 -50.66 17.68
N GLU A 203 -35.00 -49.77 18.53
CA GLU A 203 -35.28 -49.74 19.97
C GLU A 203 -36.74 -49.40 20.27
N LYS A 204 -37.32 -48.41 19.59
CA LYS A 204 -38.75 -48.06 19.74
C LYS A 204 -39.66 -49.21 19.29
N VAL A 205 -39.32 -49.89 18.20
CA VAL A 205 -40.07 -51.06 17.71
C VAL A 205 -40.00 -52.20 18.72
N ALA A 206 -38.83 -52.47 19.30
CA ALA A 206 -38.67 -53.49 20.34
C ALA A 206 -39.46 -53.18 21.62
N GLN A 207 -39.48 -51.92 22.05
CA GLN A 207 -40.27 -51.47 23.21
C GLN A 207 -41.77 -51.59 22.96
N GLN A 208 -42.24 -51.31 21.74
CA GLN A 208 -43.65 -51.44 21.37
C GLN A 208 -44.09 -52.92 21.34
N LEU A 209 -43.25 -53.80 20.78
CA LEU A 209 -43.47 -55.26 20.77
C LEU A 209 -43.47 -55.87 22.18
N ALA A 210 -42.68 -55.33 23.12
CA ALA A 210 -42.69 -55.77 24.51
C ALA A 210 -43.98 -55.34 25.23
N LYS A 211 -44.43 -54.10 24.97
CA LYS A 211 -45.65 -53.54 25.57
C LYS A 211 -46.92 -54.25 25.08
N GLU A 212 -46.99 -54.62 23.80
CA GLU A 212 -48.10 -55.41 23.25
C GLU A 212 -48.18 -56.82 23.87
N LYS A 213 -47.03 -57.47 24.14
CA LYS A 213 -47.00 -58.77 24.83
C LYS A 213 -47.43 -58.69 26.29
N GLU A 214 -47.15 -57.56 26.96
CA GLU A 214 -47.54 -57.32 28.36
C GLU A 214 -49.04 -57.02 28.47
N ASP A 215 -49.61 -56.25 27.53
CA ASP A 215 -51.04 -55.95 27.45
C ASP A 215 -51.89 -57.18 27.05
N GLU A 216 -51.34 -58.09 26.23
CA GLU A 216 -52.00 -59.34 25.86
C GLU A 216 -52.02 -60.36 27.04
N ALA A 217 -50.94 -60.39 27.84
CA ALA A 217 -50.87 -61.16 29.08
C ALA A 217 -51.80 -60.60 30.18
N ALA A 218 -51.96 -59.27 30.26
CA ALA A 218 -52.88 -58.63 31.19
C ALA A 218 -54.35 -58.88 30.83
N LYS A 219 -54.69 -58.94 29.53
CA LYS A 219 -56.05 -59.28 29.07
C LYS A 219 -56.45 -60.73 29.36
N GLN A 220 -55.52 -61.68 29.34
CA GLN A 220 -55.80 -63.08 29.71
C GLN A 220 -56.00 -63.27 31.22
N LYS A 221 -55.51 -62.35 32.07
CA LYS A 221 -55.64 -62.42 33.53
C LYS A 221 -56.85 -61.67 34.11
N ALA A 222 -57.56 -60.88 33.30
CA ALA A 222 -58.65 -60.01 33.74
C ALA A 222 -60.07 -60.58 33.52
N ILE A 223 -60.22 -61.84 33.08
CA ILE A 223 -61.54 -62.48 32.85
C ILE A 223 -62.05 -63.26 34.08
N GLU A 224 -61.25 -63.49 35.13
CA GLU A 224 -61.65 -64.38 36.25
C GLU A 224 -61.99 -63.71 37.60
N GLU A 225 -61.94 -62.39 37.77
CA GLU A 225 -62.30 -61.83 39.09
C GLU A 225 -62.78 -60.37 39.06
N LYS A 226 -64.11 -60.18 39.02
CA LYS A 226 -64.81 -59.09 39.71
C LYS A 226 -66.33 -59.23 39.65
N ALA A 227 -66.91 -59.71 40.75
CA ALA A 227 -68.30 -59.48 41.13
C ALA A 227 -68.35 -58.83 42.52
N LYS A 228 -69.16 -57.77 42.65
CA LYS A 228 -69.71 -57.15 43.89
C LYS A 228 -68.74 -56.35 44.77
N GLU A 229 -69.10 -55.23 45.41
CA GLU A 229 -70.28 -54.35 45.43
C GLU A 229 -69.90 -53.05 46.18
N ALA A 230 -70.82 -52.10 46.20
CA ALA A 230 -70.74 -50.68 46.58
C ALA A 230 -70.42 -50.34 48.06
N SER A 231 -69.95 -49.10 48.31
CA SER A 231 -70.68 -48.05 49.08
C SER A 231 -69.86 -46.75 49.30
N LYS A 232 -70.57 -45.61 49.32
CA LYS A 232 -70.16 -44.16 49.45
C LYS A 232 -70.21 -43.73 50.95
N PRO A 233 -69.99 -42.46 51.43
CA PRO A 233 -69.67 -41.18 50.75
C PRO A 233 -68.76 -40.11 51.46
N THR A 234 -68.57 -38.98 50.76
CA THR A 234 -68.34 -37.56 51.20
C THR A 234 -66.93 -37.19 51.71
N ASN A 235 -66.32 -36.02 51.41
CA ASN A 235 -66.85 -34.64 51.32
C ASN A 235 -65.80 -33.65 50.71
N ILE A 236 -66.26 -32.57 50.03
CA ILE A 236 -65.75 -31.17 49.84
C ILE A 236 -64.22 -30.92 49.69
N ASP A 237 -63.67 -30.11 48.78
CA ASP A 237 -64.09 -28.78 48.31
C ASP A 237 -63.18 -28.29 47.15
N GLY A 238 -63.63 -27.30 46.39
CA GLY A 238 -62.74 -26.30 45.77
C GLY A 238 -62.32 -26.47 44.31
N GLU A 239 -63.16 -25.96 43.40
CA GLU A 239 -62.99 -25.84 41.96
C GLU A 239 -61.91 -24.80 41.49
N PRO A 240 -61.60 -24.75 40.16
CA PRO A 240 -60.37 -24.24 39.54
C PRO A 240 -60.62 -23.01 38.64
N LYS A 241 -59.69 -22.73 37.70
CA LYS A 241 -59.85 -22.14 36.31
C LYS A 241 -58.86 -20.99 36.03
N LYS A 242 -57.96 -21.13 35.02
CA LYS A 242 -58.05 -20.67 33.59
C LYS A 242 -57.87 -19.14 33.47
N THR A 243 -57.31 -18.50 32.43
CA THR A 243 -57.25 -18.77 30.99
C THR A 243 -56.35 -17.74 30.29
N VAL A 244 -55.92 -18.12 29.08
CA VAL A 244 -55.34 -17.37 27.96
C VAL A 244 -56.14 -16.13 27.53
N HIS A 245 -55.49 -15.04 27.06
CA HIS A 245 -55.75 -14.45 25.74
C HIS A 245 -54.78 -13.33 25.30
N VAL A 246 -54.50 -13.38 24.00
CA VAL A 246 -53.75 -12.51 23.08
C VAL A 246 -54.52 -11.20 22.80
N LEU A 247 -53.85 -10.08 22.46
CA LEU A 247 -53.99 -9.25 21.23
C LEU A 247 -53.51 -7.77 21.39
N ASP A 248 -52.84 -7.30 20.33
CA ASP A 248 -52.89 -5.96 19.70
C ASP A 248 -52.20 -4.68 20.24
N VAL A 249 -51.33 -4.15 19.34
CA VAL A 249 -51.35 -2.81 18.69
C VAL A 249 -50.73 -1.57 19.39
N LEU A 250 -49.77 -1.01 18.62
CA LEU A 250 -49.23 0.37 18.46
C LEU A 250 -50.11 1.57 18.92
N PRO A 251 -49.53 2.75 19.23
CA PRO A 251 -48.99 3.75 18.25
C PRO A 251 -47.62 4.35 18.66
N GLU A 252 -46.69 4.71 17.77
CA GLU A 252 -46.58 5.89 16.88
C GLU A 252 -46.61 7.24 17.62
N ASP A 253 -45.49 7.97 17.62
CA ASP A 253 -45.40 9.40 17.95
C ASP A 253 -44.23 10.06 17.20
N GLU A 254 -44.46 11.32 16.85
CA GLU A 254 -43.94 12.15 15.75
C GLU A 254 -42.57 12.87 15.96
N LEU A 255 -41.88 13.09 14.82
CA LEU A 255 -41.16 14.28 14.32
C LEU A 255 -40.14 15.05 15.20
N GLU A 256 -38.97 15.37 14.61
CA GLU A 256 -38.57 16.73 14.18
C GLU A 256 -37.29 16.71 13.31
N GLU A 257 -37.38 17.29 12.10
CA GLU A 257 -36.27 17.63 11.19
C GLU A 257 -35.81 19.06 11.48
N ASP A 258 -34.51 19.28 11.72
CA ASP A 258 -33.93 20.62 11.73
C ASP A 258 -32.94 20.78 10.56
N SER A 259 -33.38 21.59 9.60
CA SER A 259 -32.69 21.97 8.37
C SER A 259 -31.86 23.23 8.60
N ASN A 260 -30.52 23.14 8.60
CA ASN A 260 -29.63 24.26 8.22
C ASN A 260 -28.15 23.85 8.17
N ALA A 261 -27.64 23.50 6.97
CA ALA A 261 -26.22 23.62 6.66
C ALA A 261 -26.04 23.90 5.16
N ALA A 262 -25.64 25.12 4.84
CA ALA A 262 -25.38 25.58 3.49
C ALA A 262 -24.19 24.83 2.85
N PRO A 263 -24.13 24.70 1.50
CA PRO A 263 -23.03 24.05 0.80
C PRO A 263 -21.78 24.94 0.81
N LEU A 264 -20.71 24.49 1.47
CA LEU A 264 -19.40 25.13 1.40
C LEU A 264 -18.69 24.71 0.10
N MET A 265 -18.78 25.57 -0.92
CA MET A 265 -17.84 25.60 -2.05
C MET A 265 -16.79 26.70 -1.83
N PRO A 266 -15.56 26.53 -2.34
CA PRO A 266 -14.34 27.07 -1.76
C PRO A 266 -14.12 28.53 -2.14
N SER A 267 -14.07 29.41 -1.15
CA SER A 267 -13.53 30.75 -1.31
C SER A 267 -12.06 30.66 -1.73
N THR A 268 -11.72 31.35 -2.82
CA THR A 268 -10.35 31.64 -3.28
C THR A 268 -9.48 32.17 -2.14
N ILE A 269 -8.82 31.24 -1.44
CA ILE A 269 -7.79 31.56 -0.46
C ILE A 269 -6.62 32.12 -1.25
N LYS A 270 -6.18 33.34 -0.91
CA LYS A 270 -4.91 33.88 -1.37
C LYS A 270 -3.82 32.89 -0.96
N LEU A 271 -3.39 32.10 -1.93
CA LEU A 271 -2.45 31.00 -1.76
C LEU A 271 -1.11 31.59 -1.30
N LYS A 272 -0.72 31.33 -0.05
CA LYS A 272 0.55 31.82 0.51
C LYS A 272 1.74 31.29 -0.33
N PRO A 273 2.80 32.08 -0.55
CA PRO A 273 4.03 31.60 -1.14
C PRO A 273 4.58 30.41 -0.35
N ILE A 274 5.07 29.40 -1.04
CA ILE A 274 5.66 28.22 -0.40
C ILE A 274 7.17 28.29 -0.46
N LYS A 275 7.85 28.03 0.66
CA LYS A 275 9.32 28.09 0.74
C LYS A 275 10.01 26.88 0.10
N SER A 276 9.32 25.74 0.07
CA SER A 276 9.79 24.47 -0.53
C SER A 276 8.56 23.66 -0.93
N LEU A 277 8.60 23.06 -2.11
CA LEU A 277 7.56 22.17 -2.61
C LEU A 277 7.45 20.92 -1.73
N LYS A 278 8.57 20.41 -1.22
CA LYS A 278 8.61 19.24 -0.33
C LYS A 278 7.72 19.38 0.90
N ASN A 279 7.70 20.57 1.50
CA ASN A 279 6.91 20.87 2.70
C ASN A 279 5.65 21.71 2.41
N GLY A 280 5.55 22.29 1.21
CA GLY A 280 4.46 23.17 0.80
C GLY A 280 3.26 22.45 0.19
N ILE A 281 3.45 21.23 -0.31
CA ILE A 281 2.37 20.38 -0.83
C ILE A 281 1.72 19.64 0.34
N GLY A 282 0.40 19.79 0.48
CA GLY A 282 -0.38 19.09 1.51
C GLY A 282 -0.32 17.57 1.32
N ILE A 283 -0.43 16.81 2.42
CA ILE A 283 -0.32 15.33 2.39
C ILE A 283 -1.31 14.72 1.40
N ASN A 284 -2.55 15.20 1.36
CA ASN A 284 -3.58 14.70 0.45
C ASN A 284 -3.21 14.93 -1.03
N ASP A 285 -2.78 16.15 -1.36
CA ASP A 285 -2.39 16.50 -2.72
C ASP A 285 -1.12 15.77 -3.15
N LYS A 286 -0.20 15.52 -2.21
CA LYS A 286 0.98 14.70 -2.45
C LYS A 286 0.60 13.28 -2.84
N PHE A 287 -0.32 12.64 -2.11
CA PHE A 287 -0.79 11.30 -2.47
C PHE A 287 -1.49 11.28 -3.83
N MET A 288 -2.32 12.29 -4.12
CA MET A 288 -3.00 12.43 -5.41
C MET A 288 -1.99 12.57 -6.56
N ILE A 289 -1.02 13.47 -6.43
CA ILE A 289 0.04 13.66 -7.43
C ILE A 289 0.87 12.38 -7.63
N ILE A 290 1.24 11.70 -6.54
CA ILE A 290 2.04 10.47 -6.62
C ILE A 290 1.26 9.37 -7.36
N ASN A 291 -0.01 9.18 -7.04
CA ASN A 291 -0.81 8.12 -7.65
C ASN A 291 -1.13 8.43 -9.12
N ASP A 292 -1.54 9.65 -9.43
CA ASP A 292 -2.11 9.96 -10.75
C ASP A 292 -1.02 10.40 -11.75
N LEU A 293 0.02 11.10 -11.31
CA LEU A 293 1.12 11.54 -12.20
C LEU A 293 2.33 10.59 -12.13
N PHE A 294 2.64 10.04 -10.96
CA PHE A 294 3.81 9.17 -10.80
C PHE A 294 3.46 7.68 -10.69
N GLU A 295 2.19 7.30 -10.93
CA GLU A 295 1.71 5.90 -10.91
C GLU A 295 2.10 5.15 -9.60
N GLY A 296 2.07 5.86 -8.47
CA GLY A 296 2.45 5.32 -7.16
C GLY A 296 3.96 5.30 -6.89
N ARG A 297 4.81 5.77 -7.82
CA ARG A 297 6.27 5.81 -7.66
C ARG A 297 6.72 6.99 -6.80
N THR A 298 6.63 6.82 -5.49
CA THR A 298 7.06 7.81 -4.49
C THR A 298 8.52 8.24 -4.63
N LYS A 299 9.41 7.34 -5.09
CA LYS A 299 10.83 7.65 -5.31
C LYS A 299 11.03 8.68 -6.41
N ASP A 300 10.29 8.56 -7.50
CA ASP A 300 10.41 9.47 -8.65
C ASP A 300 9.78 10.82 -8.35
N PHE A 301 8.66 10.84 -7.62
CA PHE A 301 8.11 12.07 -7.07
C PHE A 301 9.11 12.82 -6.19
N ASN A 302 9.73 12.14 -5.21
CA ASN A 302 10.69 12.80 -4.32
C ASN A 302 11.91 13.34 -5.09
N LYS A 303 12.40 12.61 -6.11
CA LYS A 303 13.46 13.10 -7.01
C LYS A 303 13.01 14.34 -7.79
N ALA A 304 11.80 14.30 -8.36
CA ALA A 304 11.20 15.41 -9.10
C ALA A 304 11.11 16.67 -8.23
N ILE A 305 10.56 16.51 -7.02
CA ILE A 305 10.41 17.61 -6.06
C ILE A 305 11.77 18.16 -5.66
N ASN A 306 12.77 17.32 -5.35
CA ASN A 306 14.09 17.81 -5.00
C ASN A 306 14.72 18.59 -6.16
N LYS A 307 14.62 18.11 -7.41
CA LYS A 307 15.11 18.85 -8.59
C LYS A 307 14.40 20.20 -8.73
N LEU A 308 13.06 20.21 -8.64
CA LEU A 308 12.25 21.44 -8.71
C LEU A 308 12.50 22.39 -7.53
N ASP A 309 12.91 21.86 -6.37
CA ASP A 309 13.27 22.64 -5.18
C ASP A 309 14.73 23.12 -5.18
N THR A 310 15.60 22.64 -6.07
CA THR A 310 16.97 23.16 -6.22
C THR A 310 17.01 24.36 -7.17
N LEU A 311 16.05 24.45 -8.10
CA LEU A 311 16.00 25.53 -9.09
C LEU A 311 15.68 26.89 -8.45
N THR A 312 16.24 27.94 -9.02
CA THR A 312 16.12 29.34 -8.55
C THR A 312 15.17 30.17 -9.42
N ASP A 313 15.01 29.81 -10.70
CA ASP A 313 14.14 30.49 -11.64
C ASP A 313 12.80 29.77 -11.89
N THR A 314 11.74 30.56 -12.11
CA THR A 314 10.39 30.04 -12.37
C THR A 314 10.29 29.38 -13.73
N GLN A 315 10.93 29.96 -14.76
CA GLN A 315 10.83 29.44 -16.13
C GLN A 315 11.57 28.12 -16.25
N GLU A 316 12.74 27.98 -15.62
CA GLU A 316 13.47 26.70 -15.55
C GLU A 316 12.64 25.61 -14.88
N ALA A 317 11.97 25.92 -13.77
CA ALA A 317 11.12 24.95 -13.08
C ALA A 317 9.89 24.55 -13.91
N LEU A 318 9.30 25.49 -14.66
CA LEU A 318 8.20 25.21 -15.59
C LEU A 318 8.66 24.41 -16.82
N PHE A 319 9.89 24.65 -17.30
CA PHE A 319 10.49 23.89 -18.39
C PHE A 319 10.73 22.44 -17.96
N LEU A 320 11.35 22.23 -16.79
CA LEU A 320 11.53 20.88 -16.23
C LEU A 320 10.17 20.19 -16.02
N LEU A 321 9.15 20.91 -15.54
CA LEU A 321 7.81 20.36 -15.42
C LEU A 321 7.21 19.97 -16.78
N GLY A 322 7.49 20.74 -17.84
CA GLY A 322 7.13 20.42 -19.22
C GLY A 322 7.82 19.16 -19.74
N ASP A 323 9.13 19.03 -19.51
CA ASP A 323 9.89 17.83 -19.86
C ASP A 323 9.32 16.59 -19.15
N MET A 324 9.05 16.70 -17.85
CA MET A 324 8.45 15.59 -17.07
C MET A 324 7.06 15.22 -17.55
N LYS A 325 6.28 16.21 -17.99
CA LYS A 325 4.95 15.99 -18.56
C LYS A 325 5.05 15.27 -19.90
N ASP A 326 6.01 15.61 -20.75
CA ASP A 326 6.16 14.97 -22.05
C ASP A 326 6.83 13.57 -21.92
N GLU A 327 7.77 13.39 -20.98
CA GLU A 327 8.37 12.08 -20.63
C GLU A 327 7.35 11.09 -20.06
N ASN A 328 6.46 11.55 -19.18
CA ASN A 328 5.47 10.71 -18.51
C ASN A 328 4.07 10.78 -19.17
N LEU A 329 3.96 11.44 -20.34
CA LEU A 329 2.73 11.58 -21.11
C LEU A 329 1.54 12.14 -20.28
N TRP A 330 1.81 13.12 -19.42
CA TRP A 330 0.77 13.73 -18.59
C TRP A 330 -0.15 14.63 -19.40
N GLU A 331 -1.45 14.54 -19.14
CA GLU A 331 -2.47 15.34 -19.78
C GLU A 331 -2.47 16.78 -19.24
N ALA A 332 -2.26 17.77 -20.11
CA ALA A 332 -2.24 19.18 -19.70
C ALA A 332 -3.58 19.68 -19.12
N GLN A 333 -4.67 18.99 -19.47
CA GLN A 333 -6.01 19.31 -18.99
C GLN A 333 -6.35 18.66 -17.65
N ASP A 334 -5.54 17.71 -17.19
CA ASP A 334 -5.80 16.99 -15.97
C ASP A 334 -5.76 17.93 -14.73
N ALA A 335 -6.67 17.67 -13.80
CA ALA A 335 -6.84 18.48 -12.60
C ALA A 335 -5.63 18.32 -11.65
N VAL A 336 -5.02 17.14 -11.61
CA VAL A 336 -3.86 16.85 -10.77
C VAL A 336 -2.63 17.54 -11.33
N PHE A 337 -2.41 17.47 -12.64
CA PHE A 337 -1.32 18.20 -13.30
C PHE A 337 -1.45 19.72 -13.10
N LYS A 338 -2.65 20.30 -13.27
CA LYS A 338 -2.89 21.73 -13.02
C LYS A 338 -2.59 22.12 -11.57
N SER A 339 -2.99 21.28 -10.62
CA SER A 339 -2.71 21.48 -9.20
C SER A 339 -1.20 21.43 -8.93
N PHE A 340 -0.49 20.48 -9.52
CA PHE A 340 0.95 20.36 -9.40
C PHE A 340 1.68 21.57 -10.00
N LYS A 341 1.27 22.01 -11.19
CA LYS A 341 1.78 23.24 -11.82
C LYS A 341 1.57 24.46 -10.93
N MET A 342 0.37 24.60 -10.34
CA MET A 342 0.06 25.69 -9.43
C MET A 342 1.00 25.68 -8.20
N TYR A 343 1.32 24.50 -7.66
CA TYR A 343 2.30 24.39 -6.57
C TYR A 343 3.68 24.89 -6.99
N VAL A 344 4.17 24.48 -8.17
CA VAL A 344 5.45 24.95 -8.70
C VAL A 344 5.44 26.48 -8.87
N GLU A 345 4.42 27.04 -9.52
CA GLU A 345 4.28 28.50 -9.70
C GLU A 345 4.25 29.25 -8.35
N ARG A 346 3.58 28.70 -7.34
CA ARG A 346 3.51 29.29 -5.99
C ARG A 346 4.84 29.28 -5.23
N ARG A 347 5.76 28.38 -5.55
CA ARG A 347 7.10 28.35 -4.93
C ARG A 347 7.90 29.59 -5.33
N TYR A 348 7.79 29.98 -6.59
CA TYR A 348 8.56 31.08 -7.16
C TYR A 348 7.80 32.41 -7.22
N ALA A 349 6.49 32.40 -6.95
CA ALA A 349 5.70 33.60 -6.75
C ALA A 349 6.22 34.36 -5.51
N LYS A 350 7.00 35.43 -5.76
CA LYS A 350 7.55 36.34 -4.74
C LYS A 350 6.48 37.23 -4.13
#